data_AF-A0A7W7HPK7-F1
#
_entry.id   AF-A0A7W7HPK7-F1
#
_cell.length_a   1.000
_cell.length_b   1.000
_cell.length_c   1.000
_cell.angle_alpha   90.00
_cell.angle_beta   90.00
_cell.angle_gamma   90.00
#
_symmetry.space_group_name_H-M   'P 1'
#
loop_
_entity.id
_entity.type
_entity.pdbx_description
1 polymer ?
#
loop_
_entity_poly.entity_id
_entity_poly.type
_entity_poly.pdbx_seq_one_letter_code
_entity_poly.pdbx_strand_id
1 'polypeptide(L)'
;MLLSVAWIAALRGIGVRLRPDGIEDRQAFGSIFVPWEALGAPPAILDTWWGSILRGERQVNLVLTDPALVRKRGLRYGPLNSLTTIGVDPGFLAGVIGEYADRPDLRSAIGVPEELARF
;
A
#
# COMPACT_ATOMS: atom_id res chain seq x y z
N MET A 1 9.72 20.33 -4.40
CA MET A 1 8.41 20.49 -5.09
C MET A 1 7.82 19.10 -5.39
N LEU A 2 7.54 18.28 -4.36
CA LEU A 2 7.07 16.89 -4.52
C LEU A 2 5.63 16.69 -3.97
N LEU A 3 5.12 17.67 -3.23
CA LEU A 3 3.76 17.64 -2.68
C LEU A 3 2.68 17.55 -3.76
N SER A 4 2.90 18.14 -4.93
CA SER A 4 1.87 18.27 -5.97
C SER A 4 1.48 16.95 -6.67
N VAL A 5 2.36 15.93 -6.67
CA VAL A 5 2.15 14.70 -7.45
C VAL A 5 1.38 13.64 -6.65
N ALA A 6 1.61 13.56 -5.33
CA ALA A 6 0.82 12.70 -4.43
C ALA A 6 -0.67 13.08 -4.46
N TRP A 7 -0.97 14.37 -4.65
CA TRP A 7 -2.33 14.88 -4.80
C TRP A 7 -3.05 14.40 -6.08
N ILE A 8 -2.34 14.14 -7.17
CA ILE A 8 -2.96 13.71 -8.45
C ILE A 8 -3.41 12.25 -8.39
N ALA A 9 -2.69 11.37 -7.67
CA ALA A 9 -3.12 10.00 -7.42
C ALA A 9 -4.35 9.95 -6.49
N ALA A 10 -4.36 10.81 -5.46
CA ALA A 10 -5.51 10.97 -4.56
C ALA A 10 -6.80 11.41 -5.29
N LEU A 11 -6.68 12.21 -6.37
CA LEU A 11 -7.82 12.74 -7.13
C LEU A 11 -8.50 11.72 -8.07
N ARG A 12 -7.87 10.57 -8.38
CA ARG A 12 -8.48 9.53 -9.23
C ARG A 12 -8.88 8.25 -8.51
N GLY A 13 -8.70 8.16 -7.19
CA GLY A 13 -9.11 6.99 -6.41
C GLY A 13 -8.39 5.69 -6.79
N ILE A 14 -7.19 5.82 -7.38
CA ILE A 14 -6.28 4.72 -7.75
C ILE A 14 -5.00 4.90 -6.92
N GLY A 15 -4.46 3.80 -6.39
CA GLY A 15 -3.28 3.77 -5.53
C GLY A 15 -3.57 3.15 -4.16
N VAL A 16 -2.55 3.20 -3.31
CA VAL A 16 -2.58 2.64 -1.95
C VAL A 16 -3.07 3.68 -0.96
N ARG A 17 -4.00 3.26 -0.10
CA ARG A 17 -4.52 4.02 1.03
C ARG A 17 -4.33 3.21 2.30
N LEU A 18 -3.65 3.79 3.27
CA LEU A 18 -3.58 3.26 4.63
C LEU A 18 -4.84 3.65 5.39
N ARG A 19 -5.36 2.72 6.18
CA ARG A 19 -6.54 2.90 7.02
C ARG A 19 -6.26 2.28 8.40
N PRO A 20 -6.97 2.70 9.46
CA PRO A 20 -6.84 2.09 10.77
C PRO A 20 -7.09 0.57 10.77
N ASP A 21 -7.97 0.10 9.89
CA ASP A 21 -8.36 -1.30 9.75
C ASP A 21 -7.49 -2.10 8.76
N GLY A 22 -6.65 -1.45 7.95
CA GLY A 22 -5.78 -2.15 7.01
C GLY A 22 -5.25 -1.29 5.87
N ILE A 23 -4.82 -1.97 4.82
CA ILE A 23 -4.28 -1.37 3.60
C ILE A 23 -5.27 -1.61 2.46
N GLU A 24 -5.69 -0.54 1.80
CA GLU A 24 -6.53 -0.61 0.60
C GLU A 24 -5.69 -0.26 -0.62
N ASP A 25 -5.61 -1.16 -1.61
CA ASP A 25 -4.99 -0.87 -2.91
C ASP A 25 -6.06 -0.88 -4.01
N ARG A 26 -6.21 0.26 -4.69
CA ARG A 26 -7.21 0.47 -5.73
C ARG A 26 -6.54 0.58 -7.09
N GLN A 27 -6.97 -0.28 -8.02
CA GLN A 27 -6.65 -0.21 -9.44
C GLN A 27 -7.90 0.21 -10.25
N ALA A 28 -7.71 0.50 -11.53
CA ALA A 28 -8.79 0.99 -12.41
C ALA A 28 -10.04 0.08 -12.45
N PHE A 29 -9.87 -1.24 -12.30
CA PHE A 29 -10.96 -2.22 -12.44
C PHE A 29 -11.24 -3.06 -11.18
N GLY A 30 -10.53 -2.78 -10.08
CA GLY A 30 -10.66 -3.58 -8.86
C GLY A 30 -9.86 -3.04 -7.70
N SER A 31 -10.10 -3.58 -6.52
CA SER A 31 -9.40 -3.23 -5.30
C SER A 31 -9.09 -4.48 -4.48
N ILE A 32 -8.02 -4.41 -3.68
CA ILE A 32 -7.81 -5.32 -2.56
C ILE A 32 -7.83 -4.53 -1.26
N PHE A 33 -8.27 -5.19 -0.20
CA PHE A 33 -8.14 -4.73 1.15
C PHE A 33 -7.43 -5.81 1.96
N VAL A 34 -6.32 -5.43 2.57
CA VAL A 34 -5.47 -6.30 3.38
C VAL A 34 -5.57 -5.82 4.82
N PRO A 35 -6.26 -6.56 5.71
CA PRO A 35 -6.27 -6.25 7.14
C PRO A 35 -4.84 -6.28 7.69
N TRP A 36 -4.54 -5.48 8.71
CA TRP A 36 -3.21 -5.48 9.34
C TRP A 36 -2.86 -6.85 9.91
N GLU A 37 -3.87 -7.60 10.35
CA GLU A 37 -3.77 -8.95 10.92
C GLU A 37 -3.35 -9.99 9.88
N ALA A 38 -3.50 -9.70 8.58
CA ALA A 38 -3.04 -10.56 7.52
C ALA A 38 -1.51 -10.49 7.31
N LEU A 39 -0.86 -9.44 7.82
CA LEU A 39 0.59 -9.22 7.67
C LEU A 39 1.38 -10.08 8.65
N GLY A 40 2.46 -10.68 8.15
CA GLY A 40 3.37 -11.53 8.90
C GLY A 40 4.72 -10.91 9.23
N ALA A 41 5.17 -10.00 8.39
CA ALA A 41 6.47 -9.36 8.51
C ALA A 41 6.46 -8.01 7.78
N PRO A 42 7.46 -7.15 8.03
CA PRO A 42 7.63 -5.92 7.28
C PRO A 42 7.66 -6.19 5.77
N PRO A 43 7.02 -5.33 4.96
CA PRO A 43 6.94 -5.53 3.53
C PRO A 43 8.31 -5.35 2.87
N ALA A 44 8.54 -6.10 1.80
CA ALA A 44 9.76 -6.04 1.00
C ALA A 44 9.51 -5.25 -0.29
N ILE A 45 10.50 -4.46 -0.72
CA ILE A 45 10.45 -3.83 -2.04
C ILE A 45 10.81 -4.89 -3.08
N LEU A 46 9.93 -5.11 -4.06
CA LEU A 46 10.28 -5.92 -5.22
C LEU A 46 10.80 -5.03 -6.34
N ASP A 47 12.12 -5.12 -6.55
CA ASP A 47 12.72 -4.95 -7.87
C ASP A 47 12.52 -6.25 -8.63
N THR A 48 11.46 -6.34 -9.44
CA THR A 48 11.39 -7.38 -10.46
C THR A 48 11.74 -6.78 -11.81
N TRP A 49 12.77 -7.33 -12.44
CA TRP A 49 13.24 -6.97 -13.79
C TRP A 49 12.09 -6.92 -14.82
N TRP A 50 11.08 -7.80 -14.68
CA TRP A 50 9.87 -7.81 -15.52
C TRP A 50 8.89 -6.65 -15.24
N GLY A 51 8.78 -6.20 -13.99
CA GLY A 51 7.96 -5.04 -13.59
C GLY A 51 8.55 -3.71 -14.07
N SER A 52 9.88 -3.64 -14.14
CA SER A 52 10.63 -2.51 -14.70
C SER A 52 10.39 -2.34 -16.20
N ILE A 53 10.37 -3.44 -16.97
CA ILE A 53 10.28 -3.41 -18.44
C ILE A 53 8.89 -3.06 -18.97
N LEU A 54 7.81 -3.48 -18.30
CA LEU A 54 6.45 -3.29 -18.80
C LEU A 54 5.67 -2.15 -18.12
N ARG A 55 6.08 -1.69 -16.94
CA ARG A 55 5.30 -0.71 -16.17
C ARG A 55 6.10 0.45 -15.57
N GLY A 56 7.43 0.35 -15.46
CA GLY A 56 8.22 1.36 -14.74
C GLY A 56 7.81 1.52 -13.26
N GLU A 57 6.96 0.62 -12.74
CA GLU A 57 6.33 0.69 -11.43
C GLU A 57 7.10 -0.24 -10.49
N ARG A 58 7.81 0.34 -9.52
CA ARG A 58 8.32 -0.42 -8.37
C ARG A 58 7.11 -0.89 -7.56
N GLN A 59 7.18 -2.07 -6.94
CA GLN A 59 6.07 -2.65 -6.18
C GLN A 59 6.49 -2.91 -4.74
N VAL A 60 5.54 -2.82 -3.82
CA VAL A 60 5.73 -3.24 -2.42
C VAL A 60 5.07 -4.59 -2.24
N ASN A 61 5.84 -5.58 -1.81
CA ASN A 61 5.35 -6.92 -1.54
C ASN A 61 5.10 -7.11 -0.05
N LEU A 62 3.87 -7.43 0.30
CA LEU A 62 3.42 -7.75 1.63
C LEU A 62 3.77 -9.21 1.96
N VAL A 63 4.32 -9.43 3.14
CA VAL A 63 4.44 -10.78 3.67
C VAL A 63 3.12 -11.11 4.35
N LEU A 64 2.30 -11.97 3.73
CA LEU A 64 1.00 -12.37 4.25
C LEU A 64 1.12 -13.68 5.02
N THR A 65 0.78 -13.67 6.31
CA THR A 65 0.65 -14.90 7.12
C THR A 65 -0.73 -15.53 6.94
N ASP A 66 -1.77 -14.71 6.77
CA ASP A 66 -3.13 -15.16 6.50
C ASP A 66 -3.70 -14.51 5.24
N PRO A 67 -3.44 -15.08 4.05
CA PRO A 67 -3.96 -14.54 2.79
C PRO A 67 -5.48 -14.69 2.67
N ALA A 68 -6.14 -15.53 3.47
CA ALA A 68 -7.59 -15.73 3.40
C ALA A 68 -8.36 -14.52 3.95
N LEU A 69 -7.72 -13.69 4.79
CA LEU A 69 -8.29 -12.44 5.29
C LEU A 69 -8.31 -11.31 4.24
N VAL A 70 -7.53 -11.45 3.16
CA VAL A 70 -7.46 -10.46 2.09
C VAL A 70 -8.76 -10.43 1.31
N ARG A 71 -9.39 -9.25 1.24
CA ARG A 71 -10.65 -9.05 0.52
C ARG A 71 -10.36 -8.48 -0.85
N LYS A 72 -10.72 -9.22 -1.90
CA LYS A 72 -10.64 -8.77 -3.29
C LYS A 72 -12.02 -8.34 -3.79
N ARG A 73 -12.08 -7.22 -4.50
CA ARG A 73 -13.28 -6.72 -5.19
C ARG A 73 -12.94 -6.35 -6.63
N GLY A 74 -13.78 -6.78 -7.57
CA GLY A 74 -13.58 -6.51 -8.99
C GLY A 74 -12.37 -7.23 -9.60
N LEU A 75 -11.91 -6.74 -10.74
CA LEU A 75 -10.81 -7.31 -11.49
C LEU A 75 -9.50 -6.59 -11.15
N ARG A 76 -8.69 -7.22 -10.30
CA ARG A 76 -7.34 -6.77 -9.98
C ARG A 76 -6.32 -7.63 -10.71
N TYR A 77 -5.37 -6.98 -11.37
CA TYR A 77 -4.23 -7.63 -12.01
C TYR A 77 -3.05 -7.71 -11.03
N GLY A 78 -2.38 -8.87 -11.04
CA GLY A 78 -1.19 -9.14 -10.23
C GLY A 78 -1.47 -9.89 -8.92
N PRO A 79 -0.40 -10.27 -8.20
CA PRO A 79 -0.48 -11.03 -6.96
C PRO A 79 -1.19 -10.27 -5.84
N LEU A 80 -1.95 -10.97 -4.98
CA LEU A 80 -2.69 -10.38 -3.84
C LEU A 80 -1.78 -9.69 -2.81
N ASN A 81 -0.53 -10.10 -2.74
CA ASN A 81 0.49 -9.56 -1.84
C ASN A 81 1.30 -8.42 -2.45
N SER A 82 1.16 -8.11 -3.74
CA SER A 82 1.83 -6.95 -4.34
C SER A 82 0.95 -5.72 -4.18
N LEU A 83 1.52 -4.54 -3.91
CA LEU A 83 0.85 -3.23 -3.91
C LEU A 83 1.44 -2.35 -5.03
N THR A 84 0.57 -1.60 -5.72
CA THR A 84 1.05 -0.59 -6.67
C THR A 84 1.55 0.66 -5.93
N THR A 85 2.65 1.26 -6.41
CA THR A 85 3.21 2.49 -5.83
C THR A 85 3.03 3.69 -6.74
N ILE A 86 1.93 3.74 -7.50
CA ILE A 86 1.60 4.89 -8.35
C ILE A 86 1.62 6.17 -7.50
N GLY A 87 2.54 7.08 -7.83
CA GLY A 87 2.65 8.39 -7.18
C GLY A 87 3.29 8.40 -5.79
N VAL A 88 3.83 7.28 -5.29
CA VAL A 88 4.48 7.17 -3.98
C VAL A 88 5.81 6.42 -4.10
N ASP A 89 6.84 6.86 -3.36
CA ASP A 89 8.08 6.10 -3.29
C ASP A 89 7.85 4.74 -2.60
N PRO A 90 8.24 3.61 -3.20
CA PRO A 90 7.99 2.28 -2.65
C PRO A 90 8.74 2.03 -1.35
N GLY A 91 9.93 2.62 -1.15
CA GLY A 91 10.70 2.44 0.07
C GLY A 91 10.06 3.18 1.22
N PHE A 92 9.60 4.40 0.97
CA PHE A 92 8.76 5.14 1.92
C PHE A 92 7.49 4.35 2.27
N LEU A 93 6.74 3.87 1.27
CA LEU A 93 5.52 3.11 1.51
C LEU A 93 5.77 1.82 2.32
N ALA A 94 6.82 1.07 1.98
CA ALA A 94 7.21 -0.13 2.72
C ALA A 94 7.58 0.19 4.18
N GLY A 95 8.35 1.27 4.41
CA GLY A 95 8.72 1.72 5.75
C GLY A 95 7.52 2.11 6.59
N VAL A 96 6.59 2.89 6.04
CA VAL A 96 5.37 3.31 6.75
C VAL A 96 4.47 2.11 7.07
N ILE A 97 4.30 1.18 6.14
CA ILE A 97 3.54 -0.06 6.39
C ILE A 97 4.21 -0.88 7.49
N GLY A 98 5.54 -0.98 7.49
CA GLY A 98 6.31 -1.65 8.54
C GLY A 98 6.08 -1.02 9.92
N GLU A 99 6.17 0.30 10.04
CA GLU A 99 5.94 1.02 11.29
C GLU A 99 4.53 0.72 11.86
N TYR A 100 3.48 0.79 11.03
CA TYR A 100 2.11 0.50 11.51
C TYR A 100 1.85 -1.00 11.73
N ALA A 101 2.57 -1.88 11.04
CA ALA A 101 2.52 -3.32 11.31
C ALA A 101 3.09 -3.61 12.70
N ASP A 102 4.26 -3.04 13.02
CA ASP A 102 4.98 -3.24 14.29
C ASP A 102 4.34 -2.47 15.46
N ARG A 103 3.60 -1.39 15.18
CA ARG A 103 2.97 -0.52 16.18
C ARG A 103 1.46 -0.39 16.01
N PRO A 104 0.69 -1.39 16.49
CA PRO A 104 -0.77 -1.36 16.42
C PRO A 104 -1.42 -0.15 17.09
N ASP A 105 -0.77 0.42 18.11
CA ASP A 105 -1.19 1.62 18.84
C ASP A 105 -1.32 2.86 17.94
N LEU A 106 -0.51 2.93 16.87
CA LEU A 106 -0.51 4.07 15.96
C LEU A 106 -1.60 3.99 14.87
N ARG A 107 -2.21 2.82 14.66
CA ARG A 107 -3.15 2.61 13.54
C ARG A 107 -4.39 3.48 13.63
N SER A 108 -4.88 3.77 14.84
CA SER A 108 -6.03 4.65 15.04
C SER A 108 -5.76 6.11 14.65
N ALA A 109 -4.48 6.52 14.58
CA ALA A 109 -4.09 7.86 14.14
C ALA A 109 -4.01 7.99 12.61
N ILE A 110 -4.12 6.88 11.86
CA ILE A 110 -4.07 6.90 10.40
C ILE A 110 -5.23 7.73 9.84
N GLY A 111 -4.89 8.78 9.08
CA GLY A 111 -5.85 9.68 8.44
C GLY A 111 -6.34 10.82 9.33
N VAL A 112 -5.80 10.93 10.56
CA VAL A 112 -6.00 12.06 11.44
C VAL A 112 -5.01 13.18 11.04
N PRO A 113 -5.43 14.46 10.95
CA PRO A 113 -4.58 15.53 10.43
C PRO A 113 -3.23 15.69 11.15
N GLU A 114 -3.19 15.43 12.45
CA GLU A 114 -2.00 15.54 13.29
C GLU A 114 -0.91 14.51 12.90
N GLU A 115 -1.30 13.33 12.43
CA GLU A 115 -0.35 12.29 12.01
C GLU A 115 0.32 12.62 10.67
N LEU A 116 -0.30 13.49 9.86
CA LEU A 116 0.28 13.95 8.59
C LEU A 116 1.55 14.80 8.82
N ALA A 117 1.67 15.47 9.97
CA ALA A 117 2.84 16.31 10.31
C ALA A 117 4.06 15.50 10.78
N ARG A 118 3.93 14.17 10.92
CA ARG A 118 4.99 13.27 11.39
C ARG A 118 5.93 12.79 10.28
N PHE A 119 5.53 12.98 9.02
CA PHE A 119 6.25 12.52 7.82
C PHE A 119 6.60 13.70 6.90
#